data_AF-A0A015KJL6-F1
#
_entry.id   AF-A0A015KJL6-F1
#
_cell.length_a   1.000
_cell.length_b   1.000
_cell.length_c   1.000
_cell.angle_alpha   90.00
_cell.angle_beta   90.00
_cell.angle_gamma   90.00
#
_symmetry.space_group_name_H-M   'P 1'
#
loop_
_entity.id
_entity.type
_entity.pdbx_description
1 polymer ?
#
loop_
_entity_poly.entity_id
_entity_poly.type
_entity_poly.pdbx_seq_one_letter_code
_entity_poly.pdbx_strand_id
1 'polypeptide(L)'
;MYAFGSIIPLFVFAWLGPLIRKKCPEGFTLTQFVLERFGRFNQIYVSLMSIAYMFCFMISELSAVGNILVTLTGVDKLAPVICIAIVTTLYTGYGGLRASLITDNIQGWAIILLVVLSIIGLATSIRIEKSVIDNSDLLKSNSLGWQLLYIMPVAVSFATLFHEVSNEYYIHFY
;
A
#
# COMPACT_ATOMS: atom_id res chain seq x y z
N MET A 1 -6.04 -5.24 -15.67
CA MET A 1 -5.82 -3.77 -15.73
C MET A 1 -5.20 -3.27 -14.43
N TYR A 2 -5.94 -3.15 -13.32
CA TYR A 2 -5.42 -2.72 -11.99
C TYR A 2 -4.02 -3.27 -11.62
N ALA A 3 -3.81 -4.59 -11.68
CA ALA A 3 -2.52 -5.22 -11.33
C ALA A 3 -1.32 -4.70 -12.14
N PHE A 4 -1.49 -4.36 -13.43
CA PHE A 4 -0.42 -3.73 -14.22
C PHE A 4 -0.12 -2.30 -13.74
N GLY A 5 -1.14 -1.58 -13.30
CA GLY A 5 -0.98 -0.22 -12.76
C GLY A 5 -0.19 -0.19 -11.45
N SER A 6 -0.41 -1.18 -10.57
CA SER A 6 0.31 -1.32 -9.29
C SER A 6 1.77 -1.75 -9.44
N ILE A 7 2.15 -2.41 -10.54
CA ILE A 7 3.52 -2.89 -10.79
C ILE A 7 4.46 -1.77 -11.25
N ILE A 8 3.94 -0.75 -11.95
CA ILE A 8 4.72 0.37 -12.48
C ILE A 8 5.53 1.13 -11.42
N PRO A 9 4.95 1.61 -10.28
CA PRO A 9 5.73 2.32 -9.27
C PRO A 9 6.81 1.44 -8.64
N LEU A 10 6.54 0.14 -8.46
CA LEU A 10 7.51 -0.84 -7.95
C LEU A 10 8.75 -0.97 -8.86
N PHE A 11 8.56 -0.99 -10.18
CA PHE A 11 9.69 -0.94 -11.14
C PHE A 11 10.43 0.40 -11.13
N VAL A 12 9.71 1.51 -10.99
CA VAL A 12 10.30 2.86 -10.88
C VAL A 12 11.17 2.97 -9.62
N PHE A 13 10.69 2.49 -8.47
CA PHE A 13 11.47 2.41 -7.23
C PHE A 13 12.67 1.47 -7.33
N ALA A 14 12.53 0.30 -7.95
CA ALA A 14 13.65 -0.62 -8.15
C ALA A 14 14.80 0.00 -8.97
N TRP A 15 14.50 0.96 -9.85
CA TRP A 15 15.51 1.72 -10.61
C TRP A 15 16.03 2.96 -9.85
N LEU A 16 15.16 3.67 -9.12
CA LEU A 16 15.52 4.89 -8.37
C LEU A 16 16.28 4.61 -7.07
N GLY A 17 15.96 3.53 -6.34
CA GLY A 17 16.63 3.13 -5.10
C GLY A 17 18.17 3.12 -5.17
N PRO A 18 18.81 2.38 -6.10
CA PRO A 18 20.26 2.41 -6.25
C PRO A 18 20.80 3.78 -6.73
N LEU A 19 19.97 4.57 -7.43
CA LEU A 19 20.30 5.91 -7.92
C LEU A 19 20.34 6.95 -6.79
N ILE A 20 19.44 6.82 -5.80
CA ILE A 20 19.39 7.63 -4.57
C ILE A 20 20.54 7.22 -3.64
N ARG A 21 20.68 5.91 -3.36
CA ARG A 21 21.73 5.35 -2.47
C ARG A 21 23.16 5.66 -2.94
N LYS A 22 23.36 5.86 -4.25
CA LYS A 22 24.65 6.28 -4.83
C LYS A 22 24.93 7.79 -4.73
N LYS A 23 23.93 8.64 -4.44
CA LYS A 23 24.09 10.09 -4.27
C LYS A 23 24.11 10.53 -2.81
N CYS A 24 23.35 9.86 -1.95
CA CYS A 24 23.33 10.12 -0.51
C CYS A 24 23.57 8.81 0.26
N PRO A 25 24.83 8.38 0.45
CA PRO A 25 25.14 7.18 1.23
C PRO A 25 24.76 7.31 2.72
N GLU A 26 24.80 8.54 3.25
CA GLU A 26 24.41 8.90 4.63
C GLU A 26 22.96 9.39 4.75
N GLY A 27 22.29 9.67 3.62
CA GLY A 27 20.96 10.30 3.61
C GLY A 27 19.87 9.27 3.84
N PHE A 28 19.52 9.07 5.11
CA PHE A 28 18.65 7.97 5.55
C PHE A 28 17.16 8.13 5.22
N THR A 29 16.74 9.30 4.73
CA THR A 29 15.34 9.59 4.38
C THR A 29 15.25 10.48 3.13
N LEU A 30 14.16 10.34 2.38
CA LEU A 30 13.87 11.12 1.17
C LEU A 30 13.68 12.60 1.52
N THR A 31 13.23 12.92 2.75
CA THR A 31 13.19 14.29 3.25
C THR A 31 14.59 14.85 3.57
N GLN A 32 15.56 14.03 4.01
CA GLN A 32 16.98 14.42 4.05
C GLN A 32 17.59 14.56 2.64
N PHE A 33 17.23 13.70 1.68
CA PHE A 33 17.62 13.89 0.28
C PHE A 33 17.09 15.22 -0.29
N VAL A 34 15.85 15.59 0.05
CA VAL A 34 15.27 16.90 -0.32
C VAL A 34 15.96 18.05 0.43
N LEU A 35 16.38 17.88 1.68
CA LEU A 35 17.20 18.87 2.40
C LEU A 35 18.54 19.12 1.69
N GLU A 36 19.31 18.06 1.41
CA GLU A 36 20.60 18.13 0.73
C GLU A 36 20.49 18.70 -0.70
N ARG A 37 19.40 18.36 -1.42
CA ARG A 37 19.26 18.74 -2.83
C ARG A 37 18.51 20.05 -3.09
N PHE A 38 17.58 20.42 -2.23
CA PHE A 38 16.63 21.53 -2.43
C PHE A 38 16.45 22.43 -1.20
N GLY A 39 17.13 22.16 -0.08
CA GLY A 39 17.14 23.01 1.10
C GLY A 39 15.94 22.85 2.05
N ARG A 40 16.11 23.41 3.25
CA ARG A 40 15.28 23.14 4.44
C ARG A 40 13.82 23.60 4.33
N PHE A 41 13.52 24.60 3.49
CA PHE A 41 12.14 25.02 3.24
C PHE A 41 11.35 23.96 2.45
N ASN A 42 11.98 23.42 1.39
CA ASN A 42 11.38 22.36 0.58
C ASN A 42 11.28 21.04 1.36
N GLN A 43 12.23 20.74 2.24
CA GLN A 43 12.10 19.62 3.19
C GLN A 43 10.83 19.75 4.04
N ILE A 44 10.62 20.90 4.71
CA ILE A 44 9.46 21.09 5.60
C ILE A 44 8.15 20.99 4.83
N TYR A 45 8.06 21.57 3.63
CA TYR A 45 6.88 21.45 2.76
C TYR A 45 6.57 19.99 2.41
N VAL A 46 7.58 19.23 1.97
CA VAL A 46 7.43 17.81 1.63
C VAL A 46 7.08 16.95 2.85
N SER A 47 7.75 17.16 4.00
CA SER A 47 7.42 16.46 5.26
C SER A 47 5.97 16.70 5.71
N LEU A 48 5.52 17.96 5.71
CA LEU A 48 4.14 18.31 6.11
C LEU A 48 3.09 17.66 5.18
N MET A 49 3.35 17.69 3.87
CA MET A 49 2.50 17.04 2.88
C MET A 49 2.42 15.54 3.15
N SER A 50 3.55 14.83 3.26
CA SER A 50 3.57 13.39 3.45
C SER A 50 2.91 12.95 4.77
N ILE A 51 3.10 13.70 5.87
CA ILE A 51 2.38 13.45 7.12
C ILE A 51 0.85 13.55 6.92
N ALA A 52 0.37 14.61 6.26
CA ALA A 52 -1.06 14.80 6.00
C ALA A 52 -1.65 13.69 5.11
N TYR A 53 -0.92 13.27 4.08
CA TYR A 53 -1.30 12.14 3.23
C TYR A 53 -1.34 10.83 4.02
N MET A 54 -0.32 10.51 4.82
CA MET A 54 -0.24 9.23 5.54
C MET A 54 -1.34 9.12 6.59
N PHE A 55 -1.70 10.25 7.22
CA PHE A 55 -2.87 10.35 8.10
C PHE A 55 -4.19 10.04 7.36
N CYS A 56 -4.41 10.63 6.18
CA CYS A 56 -5.57 10.32 5.34
C CYS A 56 -5.59 8.86 4.86
N PHE A 57 -4.43 8.30 4.50
CA PHE A 57 -4.27 6.91 4.09
C PHE A 57 -4.61 5.94 5.24
N MET A 58 -4.07 6.18 6.44
CA MET A 58 -4.38 5.40 7.65
C MET A 58 -5.88 5.40 7.97
N ILE A 59 -6.56 6.54 7.83
CA ILE A 59 -8.02 6.64 8.00
C ILE A 59 -8.76 5.81 6.93
N SER A 60 -8.28 5.82 5.68
CA SER A 60 -8.85 5.02 4.58
C SER A 60 -8.75 3.52 4.86
N GLU A 61 -7.56 3.03 5.21
CA GLU A 61 -7.33 1.61 5.52
C GLU A 61 -8.12 1.14 6.74
N LEU A 62 -8.10 1.89 7.84
CA LEU A 62 -8.87 1.56 9.04
C LEU A 62 -10.39 1.57 8.78
N SER A 63 -10.85 2.47 7.90
CA SER A 63 -12.24 2.52 7.44
C SER A 63 -12.61 1.30 6.57
N ALA A 64 -11.70 0.84 5.70
CA ALA A 64 -11.88 -0.34 4.87
C ALA A 64 -11.93 -1.63 5.69
N VAL A 65 -10.98 -1.82 6.63
CA VAL A 65 -10.99 -2.93 7.59
C VAL A 65 -12.28 -2.95 8.40
N GLY A 66 -12.74 -1.80 8.88
CA GLY A 66 -14.03 -1.68 9.57
C GLY A 66 -15.22 -2.12 8.72
N ASN A 67 -15.26 -1.75 7.43
CA ASN A 67 -16.31 -2.19 6.50
C ASN A 67 -16.28 -3.70 6.25
N ILE A 68 -15.09 -4.30 6.11
CA ILE A 68 -14.91 -5.74 5.93
C ILE A 68 -15.42 -6.50 7.17
N LEU A 69 -15.09 -6.02 8.38
CA LEU A 69 -15.56 -6.64 9.64
C LEU A 69 -17.09 -6.60 9.78
N VAL A 70 -17.73 -5.47 9.45
CA VAL A 70 -19.20 -5.38 9.40
C VAL A 70 -19.78 -6.40 8.41
N THR A 71 -19.19 -6.50 7.21
CA THR A 71 -19.65 -7.42 6.15
C THR A 71 -19.51 -8.90 6.55
N LEU A 72 -18.46 -9.26 7.29
CA LEU A 72 -18.19 -10.63 7.70
C LEU A 72 -18.89 -11.06 9.00
N THR A 73 -19.21 -10.13 9.90
CA THR A 73 -19.69 -10.45 11.26
C THR A 73 -21.04 -9.83 11.65
N GLY A 74 -21.52 -8.84 10.90
CA GLY A 74 -22.73 -8.07 11.24
C GLY A 74 -22.59 -7.13 12.44
N VAL A 75 -21.41 -7.07 13.08
CA VAL A 75 -21.14 -6.18 14.21
C VAL A 75 -20.94 -4.75 13.72
N ASP A 76 -21.38 -3.75 14.49
CA ASP A 76 -21.17 -2.33 14.18
C ASP A 76 -19.67 -1.99 14.03
N LYS A 77 -19.38 -1.06 13.12
CA LYS A 77 -18.03 -0.66 12.72
C LYS A 77 -17.20 -0.06 13.85
N LEU A 78 -17.82 0.65 14.79
CA LEU A 78 -17.10 1.53 15.72
C LEU A 78 -16.25 0.74 16.72
N ALA A 79 -16.82 -0.26 17.38
CA ALA A 79 -16.13 -0.99 18.44
C ALA A 79 -14.89 -1.79 17.93
N PRO A 80 -14.97 -2.59 16.83
CA PRO A 80 -13.80 -3.29 16.31
C PRO A 80 -12.69 -2.34 15.84
N VAL A 81 -13.05 -1.24 15.16
CA VAL A 81 -12.10 -0.22 14.68
C VAL A 81 -11.34 0.43 15.84
N ILE A 82 -12.04 0.81 16.92
CA ILE A 82 -11.42 1.42 18.10
C ILE A 82 -10.49 0.42 18.80
N CYS A 83 -10.92 -0.85 18.96
CA CYS A 83 -10.07 -1.89 19.54
C CYS A 83 -8.78 -2.12 18.74
N ILE A 84 -8.87 -2.20 17.40
CA ILE A 84 -7.70 -2.35 16.52
C ILE A 84 -6.76 -1.15 16.66
N ALA A 85 -7.28 0.08 16.58
CA ALA A 85 -6.48 1.30 16.69
C ALA A 85 -5.74 1.41 18.04
N ILE A 86 -6.38 1.04 19.15
CA ILE A 86 -5.78 1.01 20.49
C ILE A 86 -4.68 -0.06 20.56
N VAL A 87 -4.96 -1.29 20.13
CA VAL A 87 -3.97 -2.39 20.17
C VAL A 87 -2.73 -2.05 19.31
N THR A 88 -2.93 -1.51 18.10
CA THR A 88 -1.83 -1.08 17.22
C THR A 88 -1.04 0.08 17.81
N THR A 89 -1.70 1.07 18.41
CA THR A 89 -1.01 2.20 19.06
C THR A 89 -0.20 1.72 20.28
N LEU A 90 -0.70 0.74 21.03
CA LEU A 90 0.01 0.16 22.18
C LEU A 90 1.24 -0.66 21.74
N TYR A 91 1.12 -1.60 20.79
CA TYR A 91 2.28 -2.42 20.42
C TYR A 91 3.36 -1.60 19.68
N THR A 92 2.96 -0.65 18.82
CA THR A 92 3.91 0.26 18.15
C THR A 92 4.50 1.28 19.13
N GLY A 93 3.71 1.77 20.10
CA GLY A 93 4.21 2.69 21.14
C GLY A 93 5.25 2.05 22.07
N TYR A 94 5.09 0.77 22.43
CA TYR A 94 6.03 0.05 23.30
C TYR A 94 7.23 -0.56 22.55
N GLY A 95 7.01 -1.11 21.35
CA GLY A 95 8.05 -1.83 20.59
C GLY A 95 8.71 -1.04 19.45
N GLY A 96 8.08 0.06 19.04
CA GLY A 96 8.62 1.01 18.07
C GLY A 96 8.97 0.43 16.70
N LEU A 97 10.13 0.87 16.23
CA LEU A 97 10.59 1.02 14.77
C LEU A 97 10.72 -0.54 14.42
N ARG A 98 11.33 -1.34 15.30
CA ARG A 98 11.54 -2.79 15.13
C ARG A 98 10.27 -3.63 15.27
N ALA A 99 9.32 -3.24 16.13
CA ALA A 99 8.07 -3.99 16.28
C ALA A 99 7.17 -3.86 15.05
N SER A 100 7.07 -2.65 14.47
CA SER A 100 6.35 -2.45 13.20
C SER A 100 6.89 -3.37 12.12
N LEU A 101 8.21 -3.37 11.87
CA LEU A 101 8.83 -4.25 10.86
C LEU A 101 8.50 -5.73 11.04
N ILE A 102 8.42 -6.21 12.29
CA ILE A 102 8.07 -7.61 12.58
C ILE A 102 6.59 -7.86 12.25
N THR A 103 5.68 -6.95 12.62
CA THR A 103 4.26 -7.07 12.24
C THR A 103 4.05 -6.93 10.73
N ASP A 104 4.78 -6.04 10.06
CA ASP A 104 4.65 -5.76 8.63
C ASP A 104 5.14 -6.95 7.79
N ASN A 105 6.24 -7.59 8.20
CA ASN A 105 6.74 -8.84 7.62
C ASN A 105 5.71 -9.98 7.79
N ILE A 106 5.14 -10.15 8.99
CA ILE A 106 4.10 -11.17 9.26
C ILE A 106 2.84 -10.90 8.41
N GLN A 107 2.41 -9.65 8.28
CA GLN A 107 1.28 -9.27 7.41
C GLN A 107 1.60 -9.56 5.93
N GLY A 108 2.82 -9.28 5.46
CA GLY A 108 3.27 -9.63 4.11
C GLY A 108 3.14 -11.12 3.81
N TRP A 109 3.61 -11.99 4.70
CA TRP A 109 3.44 -13.45 4.56
C TRP A 109 1.98 -13.90 4.60
N ALA A 110 1.15 -13.27 5.46
CA ALA A 110 -0.28 -13.57 5.51
C ALA A 110 -0.98 -13.19 4.19
N ILE A 111 -0.65 -12.05 3.59
CA ILE A 111 -1.17 -11.61 2.29
C ILE A 111 -0.75 -12.59 1.18
N ILE A 112 0.53 -13.00 1.13
CA ILE A 112 1.02 -13.99 0.16
C ILE A 112 0.25 -15.30 0.29
N LEU A 113 0.05 -15.80 1.51
CA LEU A 113 -0.72 -17.02 1.78
C LEU A 113 -2.18 -16.88 1.31
N LEU A 114 -2.84 -15.77 1.63
CA LEU A 114 -4.23 -15.50 1.21
C LEU A 114 -4.36 -15.39 -0.32
N VAL A 115 -3.39 -14.80 -1.02
CA VAL A 115 -3.36 -14.74 -2.49
C VAL A 115 -3.20 -16.14 -3.10
N VAL A 116 -2.28 -16.97 -2.58
CA VAL A 116 -2.10 -18.35 -3.05
C VAL A 116 -3.35 -19.19 -2.81
N LEU A 117 -3.97 -19.11 -1.62
CA LEU A 117 -5.22 -19.80 -1.31
C LEU A 117 -6.37 -19.32 -2.21
N SER A 118 -6.44 -18.02 -2.50
CA SER A 118 -7.45 -17.46 -3.43
C SER A 118 -7.27 -17.97 -4.86
N ILE A 119 -6.03 -18.08 -5.34
CA ILE A 119 -5.73 -18.64 -6.67
C ILE A 119 -6.13 -20.13 -6.73
N ILE A 120 -5.81 -20.93 -5.71
CA ILE A 120 -6.18 -22.35 -5.64
C ILE A 120 -7.71 -22.52 -5.53
N GLY A 121 -8.36 -21.68 -4.71
CA GLY A 121 -9.82 -21.66 -4.56
C GLY A 121 -10.54 -21.34 -5.88
N LEU A 122 -10.08 -20.32 -6.60
CA LEU A 122 -10.58 -19.99 -7.94
C LEU A 122 -10.32 -21.14 -8.93
N ALA A 123 -9.09 -21.67 -9.00
CA ALA A 123 -8.73 -22.76 -9.91
C ALA A 123 -9.53 -24.06 -9.66
N THR A 124 -9.95 -24.30 -8.41
CA THR A 124 -10.75 -25.48 -8.03
C THR A 124 -12.26 -25.26 -8.21
N SER A 125 -12.74 -24.02 -7.99
CA SER A 125 -14.17 -23.69 -8.08
C SER A 125 -14.63 -23.38 -9.51
N ILE A 126 -13.74 -22.89 -10.38
CA ILE A 126 -14.06 -22.61 -11.78
C ILE A 126 -14.09 -23.92 -12.58
N ARG A 127 -15.27 -24.55 -12.65
CA ARG A 127 -15.58 -25.46 -13.75
C ARG A 127 -15.70 -24.65 -15.04
N ILE A 128 -14.70 -24.73 -15.90
CA ILE A 128 -14.66 -24.00 -17.18
C ILE A 128 -15.67 -24.62 -18.16
N GLU A 129 -16.91 -24.17 -18.09
CA GLU A 129 -17.93 -24.45 -19.11
C GLU A 129 -17.77 -23.47 -20.28
N LYS A 130 -17.10 -23.92 -21.35
CA LYS A 130 -16.64 -23.06 -22.46
C LYS A 130 -17.75 -22.28 -23.19
N SER A 131 -19.02 -22.71 -23.08
CA SER A 131 -20.19 -22.05 -23.67
C SER A 131 -20.51 -20.68 -23.04
N VAL A 132 -20.15 -20.46 -21.78
CA VAL A 132 -20.46 -19.21 -21.05
C VAL A 132 -19.45 -18.09 -21.35
N ILE A 133 -18.21 -18.46 -21.73
CA ILE A 133 -17.12 -17.50 -22.00
C ILE A 133 -17.45 -16.59 -23.19
N ASP A 134 -17.99 -17.15 -24.28
CA ASP A 134 -18.34 -16.42 -25.50
C ASP A 134 -19.52 -15.43 -25.31
N ASN A 135 -20.31 -15.61 -24.26
CA ASN A 135 -21.53 -14.82 -23.99
C ASN A 135 -21.33 -13.76 -22.89
N SER A 136 -20.14 -13.64 -22.29
CA SER A 136 -19.92 -12.77 -21.14
C SER A 136 -19.45 -11.36 -21.55
N ASP A 137 -20.32 -10.35 -21.40
CA ASP A 137 -19.98 -8.94 -21.64
C ASP A 137 -18.80 -8.43 -20.79
N LEU A 138 -18.45 -9.13 -19.69
CA LEU A 138 -17.28 -8.85 -18.86
C LEU A 138 -15.94 -9.05 -19.60
N LEU A 139 -15.94 -9.76 -20.74
CA LEU A 139 -14.77 -9.93 -21.61
C LEU A 139 -14.73 -8.93 -22.79
N LYS A 140 -15.79 -8.14 -23.02
CA LYS A 140 -15.78 -7.11 -24.08
C LYS A 140 -15.01 -5.88 -23.62
N SER A 141 -14.34 -5.22 -24.56
CA SER A 141 -13.45 -4.09 -24.27
C SER A 141 -14.24 -2.82 -23.91
N ASN A 142 -14.52 -2.63 -22.62
CA ASN A 142 -15.20 -1.43 -22.12
C ASN A 142 -14.23 -0.22 -22.09
N SER A 143 -14.61 0.89 -22.72
CA SER A 143 -13.85 2.15 -22.76
C SER A 143 -13.52 2.69 -21.36
N LEU A 144 -14.40 2.47 -20.38
CA LEU A 144 -14.20 2.86 -18.99
C LEU A 144 -13.02 2.09 -18.35
N GLY A 145 -12.80 0.84 -18.76
CA GLY A 145 -11.64 0.04 -18.34
C GLY A 145 -10.31 0.63 -18.82
N TRP A 146 -10.26 1.16 -20.03
CA TRP A 146 -9.07 1.83 -20.58
C TRP A 146 -8.77 3.17 -19.90
N GLN A 147 -9.80 3.91 -19.47
CA GLN A 147 -9.61 5.10 -18.65
C GLN A 147 -9.06 4.76 -17.26
N LEU A 148 -9.63 3.74 -16.60
CA LEU A 148 -9.12 3.22 -15.33
C LEU A 148 -7.69 2.65 -15.46
N LEU A 149 -7.33 2.05 -16.59
CA LEU A 149 -5.97 1.57 -16.87
C LEU A 149 -4.93 2.70 -16.86
N TYR A 150 -5.29 3.93 -17.22
CA TYR A 150 -4.38 5.08 -17.17
C TYR A 150 -4.44 5.83 -15.83
N ILE A 151 -5.65 6.08 -15.32
CA ILE A 151 -5.85 6.89 -14.11
C ILE A 151 -5.30 6.16 -12.86
N MET A 152 -5.52 4.85 -12.75
CA MET A 152 -5.09 4.09 -11.57
C MET A 152 -3.56 4.04 -11.40
N PRO A 153 -2.71 3.68 -12.39
CA PRO A 153 -1.26 3.72 -12.22
C PRO A 153 -0.73 5.10 -11.83
N VAL A 154 -1.26 6.18 -12.42
CA VAL A 154 -0.80 7.53 -12.10
C VAL A 154 -1.18 7.90 -10.65
N ALA A 155 -2.43 7.65 -10.26
CA ALA A 155 -2.90 7.88 -8.90
C ALA A 155 -2.17 7.03 -7.86
N VAL A 156 -2.01 5.72 -8.13
CA VAL A 156 -1.31 4.77 -7.24
C VAL A 156 0.18 5.09 -7.17
N SER A 157 0.84 5.47 -8.27
CA SER A 157 2.26 5.87 -8.24
C SER A 157 2.48 7.14 -7.44
N PHE A 158 1.60 8.15 -7.59
CA PHE A 158 1.64 9.34 -6.76
C PHE A 158 1.40 8.99 -5.28
N ALA A 159 0.40 8.16 -4.99
CA ALA A 159 0.07 7.72 -3.64
C ALA A 159 1.19 6.93 -2.95
N THR A 160 1.81 5.94 -3.62
CA THR A 160 2.93 5.18 -3.05
C THR A 160 4.16 6.05 -2.84
N LEU A 161 4.54 6.89 -3.81
CA LEU A 161 5.60 7.89 -3.64
C LEU A 161 5.33 8.77 -2.40
N PHE A 162 4.12 9.30 -2.25
CA PHE A 162 3.75 10.14 -1.10
C PHE A 162 3.79 9.36 0.24
N HIS A 163 3.40 8.08 0.23
CA HIS A 163 3.41 7.19 1.38
C HIS A 163 4.81 6.86 1.87
N GLU A 164 5.72 6.55 0.95
CA GLU A 164 7.10 6.18 1.29
C GLU A 164 7.93 7.39 1.73
N VAL A 165 7.65 8.60 1.21
CA VAL A 165 8.22 9.86 1.73
C VAL A 165 7.86 10.10 3.21
N SER A 166 6.72 9.57 3.69
CA SER A 166 6.33 9.60 5.11
C SER A 166 6.83 8.43 5.95
N ASN A 167 7.22 7.29 5.36
CA ASN A 167 7.42 6.03 6.09
C ASN A 167 8.86 5.49 6.07
N GLU A 168 9.86 6.29 5.69
CA GLU A 168 11.28 5.91 5.86
C GLU A 168 11.76 6.01 7.32
N TYR A 169 11.19 5.17 8.17
CA TYR A 169 11.72 4.86 9.50
C TYR A 169 11.61 3.35 9.76
N TYR A 170 12.76 2.66 9.77
CA TYR A 170 13.19 1.55 10.66
C TYR A 170 14.26 0.62 10.03
N ILE A 171 14.36 0.46 8.70
CA ILE A 171 15.30 -0.50 8.06
C ILE A 171 16.72 0.06 7.81
N HIS A 172 17.44 0.34 8.88
CA HIS A 172 18.77 -0.28 9.08
C HIS A 172 19.05 -0.30 10.57
N PHE A 173 18.59 -1.38 11.21
CA PHE A 173 19.33 -1.95 12.34
C PHE A 173 19.35 -3.47 12.28
N TYR A 174 19.54 -3.99 11.06
CA TYR A 174 20.53 -5.00 10.69
C TYR A 174 21.03 -4.71 9.26
#